data_AF-A0A197KG32-F1
#
_entry.id   AF-A0A197KG32-F1
#
_cell.length_a   1.000
_cell.length_b   1.000
_cell.length_c   1.000
_cell.angle_alpha   90.00
_cell.angle_beta   90.00
_cell.angle_gamma   90.00
#
_symmetry.space_group_name_H-M   'P 1'
#
loop_
_entity.id
_entity.type
_entity.pdbx_description
1 polymer ?
#
loop_
_entity_poly.entity_id
_entity_poly.type
_entity_poly.pdbx_seq_one_letter_code
_entity_poly.pdbx_strand_id
1 'polypeptide(L)'
;MFRKFCLDVLSATLLSPSVILLSLKYIQQLMINLKDNNKTPSTGEGSEFRLFTGALILANKFLDDNTFTNRTWANITGITVKEVNYIELQFLQGIGFRLFTRSYDYSEW
;
A
#
# COMPACT_ATOMS: atom_id res chain seq x y z
N MET A 1 8.62 5.72 15.66
CA MET A 1 9.13 4.55 14.92
C MET A 1 8.60 4.52 13.49
N PHE A 2 7.28 4.50 13.28
CA PHE A 2 6.65 4.46 11.95
C PHE A 2 7.03 5.63 11.01
N ARG A 3 7.05 6.89 11.49
CA ARG A 3 7.49 8.03 10.66
C ARG A 3 8.88 7.84 10.05
N LYS A 4 9.82 7.33 10.85
CA LYS A 4 11.19 7.04 10.39
C LYS A 4 11.16 5.94 9.31
N PHE A 5 10.39 4.89 9.53
CA PHE A 5 10.17 3.85 8.52
C PHE A 5 9.62 4.40 7.20
N CYS A 6 8.59 5.25 7.23
CA CYS A 6 8.07 5.87 6.00
C CYS A 6 9.16 6.67 5.27
N LEU A 7 9.94 7.46 6.00
CA LEU A 7 11.05 8.23 5.41
C LEU A 7 12.13 7.32 4.82
N ASP A 8 12.52 6.26 5.54
CA ASP A 8 13.54 5.32 5.09
C ASP A 8 13.06 4.59 3.81
N VAL A 9 11.80 4.14 3.76
CA VAL A 9 11.19 3.48 2.58
C VAL A 9 11.07 4.44 1.39
N LEU A 10 10.56 5.66 1.59
CA LEU A 10 10.38 6.63 0.52
C LEU A 10 11.74 7.09 -0.04
N SER A 11 12.73 7.27 0.82
CA SER A 11 14.09 7.64 0.40
C SER A 11 14.80 6.51 -0.35
N ALA A 12 14.54 5.25 0.01
CA ALA A 12 15.14 4.09 -0.66
C ALA A 12 14.47 3.78 -2.01
N THR A 13 13.16 4.02 -2.13
CA THR A 13 12.38 3.65 -3.32
C THR A 13 12.30 4.78 -4.35
N LEU A 14 12.47 6.04 -3.94
CA LEU A 14 12.41 7.22 -4.82
C LEU A 14 11.14 7.27 -5.70
N LEU A 15 10.03 6.76 -5.17
CA LEU A 15 8.76 6.70 -5.88
C LEU A 15 8.25 8.11 -6.21
N SER A 16 7.59 8.24 -7.36
CA SER A 16 7.01 9.50 -7.78
C SER A 16 5.90 9.95 -6.82
N PRO A 17 5.63 11.27 -6.71
CA PRO A 17 4.51 11.77 -5.91
C PRO A 17 3.17 11.14 -6.29
N SER A 18 2.97 10.82 -7.58
CA SER A 18 1.76 10.15 -8.09
C SER A 18 1.57 8.77 -7.48
N VAL A 19 2.63 7.97 -7.35
CA VAL A 19 2.59 6.65 -6.71
C VAL A 19 2.27 6.77 -5.22
N ILE A 20 2.87 7.76 -4.55
CA ILE A 20 2.62 8.00 -3.13
C ILE A 20 1.14 8.39 -2.93
N LEU A 21 0.63 9.32 -3.73
CA LEU A 21 -0.78 9.74 -3.68
C LEU A 21 -1.73 8.56 -3.94
N LEU A 22 -1.45 7.74 -4.97
CA LEU A 22 -2.27 6.57 -5.27
C LEU A 22 -2.25 5.55 -4.13
N SER A 23 -1.11 5.35 -3.47
CA SER A 23 -1.03 4.45 -2.30
C SER A 23 -1.92 4.94 -1.16
N LEU A 24 -1.97 6.26 -0.91
CA LEU A 24 -2.84 6.84 0.11
C LEU A 24 -4.32 6.70 -0.28
N LYS A 25 -4.65 6.85 -1.57
CA LYS A 25 -6.00 6.60 -2.10
C LYS A 25 -6.43 5.14 -1.89
N TYR A 26 -5.53 4.19 -2.11
CA TYR A 26 -5.79 2.78 -1.83
C TYR A 26 -6.04 2.50 -0.35
N ILE A 27 -5.31 3.15 0.56
CA ILE A 27 -5.59 3.06 2.01
C ILE A 27 -6.99 3.60 2.32
N GLN A 28 -7.37 4.76 1.77
CA GLN A 28 -8.72 5.32 1.95
C GLN A 28 -9.79 4.32 1.47
N GLN A 29 -9.64 3.76 0.27
CA GLN A 29 -10.57 2.80 -0.29
C GLN A 29 -10.69 1.54 0.56
N LEU A 30 -9.58 1.04 1.11
CA LEU A 30 -9.60 -0.08 2.05
C LEU A 30 -10.40 0.27 3.31
N MET A 31 -10.20 1.46 3.88
CA MET A 31 -10.94 1.90 5.07
C MET A 31 -12.44 2.02 4.82
N ILE A 32 -12.85 2.53 3.65
CA ILE A 32 -14.26 2.59 3.25
C ILE A 32 -14.84 1.18 3.12
N ASN A 33 -14.18 0.29 2.38
CA ASN A 33 -14.62 -1.10 2.21
C ASN A 33 -14.76 -1.83 3.55
N LEU A 34 -13.83 -1.62 4.49
CA LEU A 34 -13.90 -2.21 5.83
C LEU A 34 -15.14 -1.72 6.59
N LYS A 35 -15.40 -0.41 6.55
CA LYS A 35 -16.58 0.20 7.19
C LYS A 35 -17.88 -0.34 6.62
N ASP A 36 -18.01 -0.43 5.29
CA ASP A 36 -19.22 -0.93 4.63
C ASP A 36 -19.51 -2.40 4.96
N ASN A 37 -18.47 -3.19 5.23
CA ASN A 37 -18.59 -4.59 5.60
C ASN A 37 -18.68 -4.82 7.11
N ASN A 38 -18.83 -3.76 7.93
CA ASN A 38 -18.79 -3.80 9.39
C ASN A 38 -17.54 -4.52 9.95
N LYS A 39 -16.41 -4.44 9.24
CA LYS A 39 -15.12 -5.00 9.65
C LYS A 39 -14.26 -3.90 10.26
N THR A 40 -13.60 -4.21 11.36
CA THR A 40 -12.59 -3.32 11.94
C THR A 40 -11.24 -3.54 11.25
N PRO A 41 -10.42 -2.50 11.08
CA PRO A 41 -9.03 -2.67 10.69
C PRO A 41 -8.31 -3.59 11.68
N SER A 42 -7.38 -4.41 11.20
CA SER A 42 -6.51 -5.21 12.07
C SER A 42 -5.63 -4.27 12.89
N THR A 43 -5.89 -4.14 14.20
CA THR A 43 -5.21 -3.21 15.12
C THR A 43 -4.00 -3.81 15.84
N GLY A 44 -3.30 -4.77 15.21
CA GLY A 44 -2.09 -5.38 15.79
C GLY A 44 -0.88 -4.46 15.72
N GLU A 45 0.10 -4.68 16.62
CA GLU A 45 1.42 -4.05 16.51
C GLU A 45 2.03 -4.34 15.12
N GLY A 46 2.48 -3.29 14.43
CA GLY A 46 3.05 -3.41 13.09
C GLY A 46 2.03 -3.35 11.95
N SER A 47 0.73 -3.23 12.25
CA SER A 47 -0.33 -3.15 11.23
C SER A 47 -0.15 -1.95 10.29
N GLU A 48 0.31 -0.82 10.81
CA GLU A 48 0.57 0.40 10.05
C GLU A 48 1.71 0.23 9.03
N PHE A 49 2.72 -0.57 9.36
CA PHE A 49 3.84 -0.88 8.47
C PHE A 49 3.36 -1.74 7.30
N ARG A 50 2.57 -2.79 7.59
CA ARG A 50 2.01 -3.68 6.58
C ARG A 50 1.03 -2.95 5.67
N LEU A 51 0.17 -2.10 6.26
CA LEU A 51 -0.78 -1.28 5.53
C LEU A 51 -0.05 -0.37 4.53
N PHE A 52 0.95 0.38 5.00
CA PHE A 52 1.70 1.29 4.15
C PHE A 52 2.49 0.55 3.06
N THR A 53 3.17 -0.55 3.40
CA THR A 53 3.92 -1.36 2.44
C THR A 53 3.00 -1.95 1.36
N GLY A 54 1.85 -2.54 1.72
CA GLY A 54 0.93 -3.11 0.75
C GLY A 54 0.37 -2.06 -0.22
N ALA A 55 0.00 -0.90 0.29
CA ALA A 55 -0.48 0.21 -0.53
C ALA A 55 0.57 0.69 -1.54
N LEU A 56 1.82 0.86 -1.10
CA LEU A 56 2.92 1.31 -1.96
C LEU A 56 3.26 0.27 -3.03
N ILE A 57 3.27 -1.03 -2.70
CA ILE A 57 3.53 -2.11 -3.65
C ILE A 57 2.51 -2.07 -4.79
N LEU A 58 1.21 -2.01 -4.44
CA LEU A 58 0.15 -1.99 -5.45
C LEU A 58 0.20 -0.71 -6.29
N ALA A 59 0.48 0.44 -5.69
CA ALA A 59 0.57 1.71 -6.41
C ALA A 59 1.76 1.73 -7.39
N ASN A 60 2.94 1.28 -6.95
CA ASN A 60 4.13 1.15 -7.80
C ASN A 60 3.84 0.17 -8.95
N LYS A 61 3.26 -1.00 -8.65
CA LYS A 61 2.89 -1.99 -9.68
C LYS A 61 1.84 -1.53 -10.69
N PHE A 62 1.01 -0.56 -10.32
CA PHE A 62 -0.06 -0.08 -11.17
C PHE A 62 0.36 1.08 -12.07
N LEU A 63 1.18 2.02 -11.57
CA LEU A 63 1.54 3.23 -12.31
C LEU A 63 2.87 3.15 -13.06
N ASP A 64 3.82 2.35 -12.59
CA ASP A 64 5.14 2.28 -13.19
C ASP A 64 5.29 1.03 -14.07
N ASP A 65 5.89 1.16 -15.26
CA ASP A 65 6.16 0.01 -16.14
C ASP A 65 7.25 -0.90 -15.55
N ASN A 66 8.21 -0.31 -14.84
CA ASN A 66 9.31 -0.99 -14.17
C ASN A 66 9.15 -0.87 -12.65
N THR A 67 8.87 -1.98 -11.99
CA THR A 67 8.41 -1.99 -10.61
C THR A 67 9.35 -2.79 -9.73
N PHE A 68 9.42 -2.45 -8.46
CA PHE A 68 10.24 -3.21 -7.53
C PHE A 68 9.63 -4.59 -7.28
N THR A 69 10.48 -5.63 -7.36
CA THR A 69 10.05 -6.99 -6.99
C THR A 69 9.71 -7.06 -5.50
N ASN A 70 8.87 -8.03 -5.11
CA ASN A 70 8.57 -8.26 -3.69
C ASN A 70 9.81 -8.61 -2.86
N ARG A 71 10.86 -9.13 -3.49
CA ARG A 71 12.17 -9.34 -2.85
C ARG A 71 12.85 -8.01 -2.53
N THR A 72 12.79 -7.04 -3.44
CA THR A 72 13.33 -5.70 -3.19
C THR A 72 12.55 -4.99 -2.08
N TRP A 73 11.22 -5.08 -2.11
CA TRP A 73 10.37 -4.56 -1.03
C TRP A 73 10.68 -5.19 0.33
N ALA A 74 10.92 -6.50 0.37
CA ALA A 74 11.34 -7.20 1.58
C ALA A 74 12.68 -6.67 2.12
N ASN A 75 13.66 -6.47 1.23
CA ASN A 75 14.97 -5.94 1.60
C ASN A 75 14.88 -4.50 2.14
N ILE A 76 14.08 -3.63 1.51
CA ILE A 76 13.93 -2.22 1.91
C ILE A 76 13.18 -2.10 3.23
N THR A 77 12.12 -2.88 3.41
CA THR A 77 11.23 -2.77 4.60
C THR A 77 11.72 -3.59 5.79
N GLY A 78 12.64 -4.53 5.59
CA GLY A 78 13.04 -5.52 6.59
C GLY A 78 11.99 -6.61 6.85
N ILE A 79 10.90 -6.62 6.08
CA ILE A 79 9.84 -7.63 6.17
C ILE A 79 10.24 -8.86 5.35
N THR A 80 9.96 -10.07 5.84
CA THR A 80 10.30 -11.27 5.07
C THR A 80 9.55 -11.30 3.72
N VAL A 81 10.18 -11.85 2.68
CA VAL A 81 9.54 -11.96 1.34
C VAL A 81 8.19 -12.68 1.42
N LYS A 82 8.08 -13.71 2.26
CA LYS A 82 6.82 -14.45 2.48
C LYS A 82 5.72 -13.54 3.02
N GLU A 83 6.05 -12.70 4.01
CA GLU A 83 5.11 -11.75 4.59
C GLU A 83 4.77 -10.62 3.60
N VAL A 84 5.74 -10.11 2.83
CA VAL A 84 5.47 -9.12 1.76
C VAL A 84 4.48 -9.65 0.73
N ASN A 85 4.66 -10.89 0.27
CA ASN A 85 3.71 -11.54 -0.64
C ASN A 85 2.31 -11.64 -0.03
N TYR A 86 2.24 -12.00 1.26
CA TYR A 86 0.97 -12.10 1.98
C TYR A 86 0.30 -10.72 2.11
N ILE A 87 1.05 -9.69 2.49
CA ILE A 87 0.58 -8.30 2.61
C ILE A 87 0.00 -7.82 1.28
N GLU A 88 0.72 -8.02 0.17
CA GLU A 88 0.26 -7.61 -1.15
C GLU A 88 -1.09 -8.26 -1.50
N LEU A 89 -1.18 -9.58 -1.33
CA LEU A 89 -2.40 -10.32 -1.64
C LEU A 89 -3.57 -9.87 -0.76
N GLN A 90 -3.34 -9.73 0.55
CA GLN A 90 -4.37 -9.29 1.50
C GLN A 90 -4.86 -7.87 1.19
N PHE A 91 -3.94 -6.96 0.85
CA PHE A 91 -4.32 -5.59 0.50
C PHE A 91 -5.15 -5.58 -0.78
N LEU A 92 -4.72 -6.30 -1.81
CA LEU A 92 -5.44 -6.40 -3.08
C LEU A 92 -6.85 -6.97 -2.92
N GLN A 93 -7.01 -8.00 -2.08
CA GLN A 93 -8.31 -8.53 -1.69
C GLN A 93 -9.15 -7.51 -0.93
N GLY A 94 -8.54 -6.77 0.01
CA GLY A 94 -9.20 -5.77 0.83
C GLY A 94 -9.79 -4.60 0.02
N ILE A 95 -9.13 -4.18 -1.05
CA ILE A 95 -9.68 -3.16 -1.97
C ILE A 95 -10.63 -3.75 -3.04
N GLY A 96 -10.80 -5.08 -3.04
CA GLY A 96 -11.68 -5.80 -3.97
C GLY A 96 -11.14 -5.85 -5.40
N PHE A 97 -9.81 -5.89 -5.58
CA PHE A 97 -9.13 -5.86 -6.88
C PHE A 97 -9.47 -4.63 -7.75
N ARG A 98 -10.08 -3.58 -7.15
CA ARG A 98 -10.40 -2.32 -7.82
C ARG A 98 -9.22 -1.35 -7.70
N LEU A 99 -8.24 -1.52 -8.59
CA LEU A 99 -7.04 -0.67 -8.68
C LEU A 99 -7.26 0.59 -9.51
N PHE A 100 -8.14 0.52 -10.50
CA PHE A 100 -8.44 1.67 -11.34
C PHE A 100 -9.29 2.70 -10.60
N THR A 101 -8.72 3.87 -10.34
CA THR A 101 -9.43 5.05 -9.82
C THR A 101 -9.72 6.01 -10.96
N ARG A 102 -10.98 6.40 -11.16
CA ARG A 102 -11.33 7.39 -12.19
C ARG A 102 -10.81 8.77 -11.79
N SER A 103 -10.57 9.62 -12.77
CA SER A 103 -10.15 11.01 -12.56
C SER A 103 -11.13 11.79 -11.67
N TYR A 104 -12.44 11.54 -11.80
CA TYR A 104 -13.47 12.13 -10.93
C TYR A 104 -13.33 11.71 -9.46
N ASP A 105 -13.06 10.43 -9.20
CA ASP A 105 -12.86 9.90 -7.84
C ASP A 105 -11.59 10.45 -7.17
N TYR A 106 -10.66 10.97 -7.99
CA TYR A 106 -9.42 11.62 -7.55
C TYR A 106 -9.65 13.08 -7.19
N SER A 107 -10.54 13.80 -7.89
CA SER A 107 -10.84 15.21 -7.63
C SER A 107 -11.71 15.44 -6.39
N GLU A 108 -12.49 14.45 -5.99
CA GLU A 108 -13.33 14.49 -4.78
C GLU A 108 -12.66 13.84 -3.56
N TRP A 109 -11.36 13.54 -3.65
CA TRP A 109 -10.59 12.93 -2.57
C TRP A 109 -10.35 13.90 -1.41
#